data_AF-A0A661HN53-F1
#
_entry.id   AF-A0A661HN53-F1
#
_cell.length_a   1.000
_cell.length_b   1.000
_cell.length_c   1.000
_cell.angle_alpha   90.00
_cell.angle_beta   90.00
_cell.angle_gamma   90.00
#
_symmetry.space_group_name_H-M   'P 1'
#
loop_
_entity.id
_entity.type
_entity.pdbx_description
1 polymer ?
#
loop_
_entity_poly.entity_id
_entity_poly.type
_entity_poly.pdbx_seq_one_letter_code
_entity_poly.pdbx_strand_id
1 'polypeptide(L)' 'MGKFSTFIANARAEIHKVIFPTKIQVRQAFIAVILVVTVISIFLALVDLLMGYIVKTTLGA' A
#
# COMPACT_ATOMS: atom_id res chain seq x y z
N MET A 1 -7.49 -30.89 28.99
CA MET A 1 -6.46 -30.25 28.14
C MET A 1 -6.63 -30.47 26.62
N GLY A 2 -7.47 -31.39 26.13
CA GLY A 2 -7.62 -31.62 24.67
C GLY A 2 -8.37 -30.54 23.87
N LYS A 3 -9.32 -29.82 24.48
CA LYS A 3 -10.20 -28.86 23.77
C LYS A 3 -9.47 -27.68 23.12
N PHE A 4 -8.43 -27.15 23.76
CA PHE A 4 -7.64 -26.03 23.24
C PHE A 4 -6.83 -26.42 21.99
N SER A 5 -6.24 -27.61 21.99
CA SER A 5 -5.49 -28.13 20.85
C SER A 5 -6.40 -28.33 19.63
N THR A 6 -7.59 -28.89 19.82
CA THR A 6 -8.60 -29.05 18.76
C THR A 6 -9.10 -27.71 18.24
N PHE A 7 -9.26 -26.71 19.12
CA PHE A 7 -9.68 -25.36 18.73
C PHE A 7 -8.64 -24.67 17.84
N ILE A 8 -7.35 -24.78 18.17
CA ILE A 8 -6.26 -24.26 17.34
C ILE A 8 -6.17 -24.99 16.00
N ALA A 9 -6.40 -26.31 15.99
CA ALA A 9 -6.41 -27.09 14.75
C ALA A 9 -7.56 -26.68 13.81
N ASN A 10 -8.76 -26.47 14.35
CA ASN A 10 -9.92 -26.00 13.59
C ASN A 10 -9.73 -24.57 13.06
N ALA A 11 -9.19 -23.66 13.88
CA ALA A 11 -8.88 -22.30 13.46
C ALA A 11 -7.84 -22.25 12.32
N ARG A 12 -6.82 -23.12 12.36
CA ARG A 12 -5.86 -23.25 11.24
C ARG A 12 -6.52 -23.76 9.97
N ALA A 13 -7.47 -24.70 10.07
CA ALA A 13 -8.19 -25.20 8.91
C ALA A 13 -9.07 -24.11 8.25
N GLU A 14 -9.62 -23.18 9.02
CA GLU A 14 -10.40 -22.05 8.48
C GLU A 14 -9.55 -21.02 7.74
N ILE A 15 -8.31 -20.79 8.20
CA ILE A 15 -7.36 -19.91 7.50
C ILE A 15 -7.17 -20.41 6.05
N HIS A 16 -7.09 -21.72 5.83
CA HIS A 16 -6.96 -22.30 4.49
C HIS A 16 -8.22 -22.17 3.60
N LYS A 17 -9.40 -21.87 4.17
CA LYS A 17 -10.62 -21.56 3.40
C LYS A 17 -10.66 -20.12 2.89
N VAL A 18 -9.86 -19.24 3.48
CA VAL A 18 -9.77 -17.85 3.04
C VAL A 18 -9.00 -17.80 1.73
N ILE A 19 -9.52 -17.03 0.78
CA ILE A 19 -8.94 -16.86 -0.55
C ILE A 19 -7.68 -16.00 -0.41
N PHE A 20 -6.54 -16.62 -0.11
CA PHE A 20 -5.28 -15.91 -0.10
C PHE A 20 -4.85 -15.57 -1.53
N PRO A 21 -4.36 -14.35 -1.76
CA PRO A 21 -3.87 -13.97 -3.06
C PRO A 21 -2.69 -14.86 -3.46
N THR A 22 -2.67 -15.27 -4.73
CA THR A 22 -1.56 -16.07 -5.25
C THR A 22 -0.29 -15.21 -5.31
N LYS A 23 0.89 -15.85 -5.29
CA LYS A 23 2.18 -15.12 -5.39
C LYS A 23 2.25 -14.19 -6.61
N ILE A 24 1.57 -14.55 -7.70
CA ILE A 24 1.48 -13.75 -8.91
C ILE A 24 0.59 -12.53 -8.69
N GLN A 25 -0.59 -12.69 -8.07
CA GLN A 25 -1.49 -11.58 -7.76
C GLN A 25 -0.84 -10.56 -6.82
N VAL A 26 -0.07 -11.01 -5.82
CA VAL A 26 0.68 -10.12 -4.92
C VAL A 26 1.69 -9.28 -5.68
N ARG A 27 2.45 -9.90 -6.60
CA ARG A 27 3.44 -9.17 -7.41
C ARG A 27 2.78 -8.16 -8.35
N GLN A 28 1.65 -8.50 -8.95
CA GLN A 28 0.91 -7.58 -9.81
C GLN A 28 0.34 -6.39 -9.04
N ALA A 29 -0.29 -6.65 -7.89
CA ALA A 29 -0.82 -5.60 -7.02
C ALA A 29 0.31 -4.65 -6.54
N PHE A 30 1.47 -5.20 -6.19
CA PHE A 30 2.63 -4.41 -5.80
C PHE A 30 3.09 -3.46 -6.92
N ILE A 31 3.24 -3.96 -8.15
CA ILE A 31 3.65 -3.14 -9.29
C ILE A 31 2.59 -2.07 -9.59
N ALA A 32 1.31 -2.42 -9.53
CA ALA A 32 0.21 -1.49 -9.76
C ALA A 32 0.21 -0.33 -8.76
N VAL A 33 0.36 -0.62 -7.46
CA VAL A 33 0.42 0.40 -6.41
C VAL A 33 1.64 1.30 -6.59
N ILE A 34 2.82 0.74 -6.85
CA ILE A 34 4.02 1.53 -7.09
C ILE A 34 3.83 2.50 -8.25
N LEU A 35 3.33 2.02 -9.39
CA LEU A 35 3.10 2.86 -10.57
C LEU A 35 2.18 4.03 -10.23
N VAL A 36 1.03 3.75 -9.62
CA VAL A 36 0.04 4.78 -9.26
C VAL A 36 0.64 5.80 -8.28
N VAL A 37 1.32 5.33 -7.25
CA VAL A 37 1.95 6.20 -6.25
C VAL A 37 3.05 7.06 -6.88
N THR A 38 3.87 6.51 -7.76
CA THR A 38 4.92 7.25 -8.48
C THR A 38 4.34 8.38 -9.32
N VAL A 39 3.26 8.14 -10.07
CA VAL A 39 2.63 9.18 -10.89
C VAL A 39 2.06 10.30 -10.01
N ILE A 40 1.36 9.94 -8.93
CA ILE A 40 0.78 10.93 -8.01
C ILE A 40 1.88 11.73 -7.31
N SER A 41 2.95 11.08 -6.86
CA SER A 41 4.05 11.77 -6.16
C SER A 41 4.84 12.70 -7.07
N ILE A 42 5.02 12.37 -8.36
CA ILE A 42 5.59 13.29 -9.35
C ILE A 42 4.69 14.52 -9.52
N PHE A 43 3.37 14.32 -9.62
CA PHE A 43 2.43 15.43 -9.74
C PHE A 43 2.47 16.36 -8.52
N LEU A 44 2.43 15.78 -7.31
CA LEU A 44 2.53 16.57 -6.07
C LEU A 44 3.86 17.31 -5.99
N ALA A 45 4.98 16.66 -6.34
CA ALA A 45 6.29 17.32 -6.35
C ALA A 45 6.36 18.53 -7.29
N LEU A 46 5.72 18.46 -8.47
CA LEU A 46 5.64 19.60 -9.38
C LEU A 46 4.83 20.75 -8.78
N VAL A 47 3.71 20.45 -8.12
CA VAL A 47 2.88 21.45 -7.45
C VAL A 47 3.65 22.09 -6.28
N ASP A 48 4.37 21.30 -5.49
CA ASP A 48 5.18 21.80 -4.38
C ASP A 48 6.29 22.74 -4.86
N LEU A 49 6.95 22.42 -5.97
CA LEU A 49 7.96 23.29 -6.57
C LEU A 49 7.37 24.59 -7.12
N LEU A 50 6.19 24.51 -7.75
CA LEU A 50 5.49 25.68 -8.27
C LEU A 50 5.07 26.61 -7.12
N MET A 51 4.44 26.07 -6.08
CA MET A 51 4.03 26.85 -4.91
C MET A 51 5.24 27.42 -4.18
N GLY A 52 6.31 26.64 -4.03
CA GLY A 52 7.57 27.10 -3.46
C GLY A 52 8.18 28.26 -4.25
N TYR A 53 8.15 28.20 -5.59
CA TYR A 53 8.61 29.29 -6.44
C TYR A 53 7.75 30.54 -6.28
N ILE A 54 6.42 30.40 -6.32
CA ILE A 54 5.47 31.51 -6.14
C ILE A 54 5.70 32.19 -4.80
N VAL A 55 5.70 31.42 -3.71
CA VAL A 55 5.94 31.94 -2.35
C VAL A 55 7.30 32.62 -2.27
N LYS A 56 8.36 32.02 -2.83
CA LYS A 56 9.69 32.62 -2.85
C LYS A 56 9.70 33.95 -3.59
N THR A 57 9.02 34.05 -4.73
CA THR A 57 8.94 35.30 -5.52
C THR A 57 8.07 36.37 -4.87
N THR A 58 7.02 36.00 -4.14
CA THR A 58 6.11 36.96 -3.49
C THR A 58 6.57 37.39 -2.10
N LEU A 59 7.33 36.55 -1.40
CA LEU A 59 7.78 36.78 -0.02
C LEU A 59 9.27 37.13 0.09
N GLY A 60 10.02 37.08 -1.02
CA GLY A 60 11.40 37.54 -1.13
C GLY A 60 11.65 38.04 -2.56
N ALA A 61 11.32 39.28 -2.95
CA ALA A 61 11.66 40.58 -2.33
C ALA A 61 11.41 40.77 -0.83
#